data_AF-A0AB34XPU6-F1
#
_entry.id   AF-A0AB34XPU6-F1
#
_cell.length_a   1.000
_cell.length_b   1.000
_cell.length_c   1.000
_cell.angle_alpha   90.00
_cell.angle_beta   90.00
_cell.angle_gamma   90.00
#
_symmetry.space_group_name_H-M   'P 1'
#
loop_
_entity.id
_entity.type
_entity.pdbx_description
1 polymer ?
#
loop_
_entity_poly.entity_id
_entity_poly.type
_entity_poly.pdbx_seq_one_letter_code
_entity_poly.pdbx_strand_id
1 'polypeptide(L)'
;MPVKYTDELRARAVELVIHAQADPDTANGAITRVAKELGLSKEPLWVWVRKHKDSGKSTPTESVDLEAENRRLRAELAEAKRANEILRRASVFFAAEPGRPSK
;
A
#
# COMPACT_ATOMS: atom_id res chain seq x y z
N MET A 1 -16.95 15.74 -21.18
CA MET A 1 -16.77 14.30 -21.46
C MET A 1 -17.11 13.52 -20.20
N PRO A 2 -17.81 12.37 -20.28
CA PRO A 2 -18.04 11.54 -19.10
C PRO A 2 -16.70 11.06 -18.55
N VAL A 3 -16.45 11.31 -17.27
CA VAL A 3 -15.24 10.83 -16.57
C VAL A 3 -15.29 9.31 -16.56
N LYS A 4 -14.45 8.68 -17.39
CA LYS A 4 -14.34 7.22 -17.43
C LYS A 4 -13.42 6.77 -16.30
N TYR A 5 -14.01 6.32 -15.21
CA TYR A 5 -13.28 5.60 -14.17
C TYR A 5 -12.89 4.21 -14.68
N THR A 6 -11.62 3.84 -14.52
CA THR A 6 -11.14 2.49 -14.82
C THR A 6 -11.79 1.49 -13.86
N ASP A 7 -11.97 0.25 -14.32
CA ASP A 7 -12.58 -0.79 -13.46
C ASP A 7 -11.68 -1.14 -12.27
N GLU A 8 -10.37 -1.00 -12.41
CA GLU A 8 -9.39 -1.11 -11.31
C GLU A 8 -9.64 -0.05 -10.21
N LEU A 9 -9.82 1.21 -10.61
CA LEU A 9 -10.10 2.30 -9.67
C LEU A 9 -11.44 2.08 -8.95
N ARG A 10 -12.45 1.57 -9.66
CA ARG A 10 -13.75 1.24 -9.06
C ARG A 10 -13.61 0.13 -8.03
N ALA A 11 -12.93 -0.97 -8.39
CA ALA A 11 -12.70 -2.09 -7.49
C ALA A 11 -11.96 -1.66 -6.22
N ARG A 12 -10.86 -0.91 -6.39
CA ARG A 12 -10.05 -0.43 -5.27
C ARG A 12 -10.80 0.55 -4.37
N ALA A 13 -11.58 1.47 -4.95
CA ALA A 13 -12.37 2.42 -4.18
C ALA A 13 -13.46 1.72 -3.34
N VAL A 14 -14.10 0.68 -3.89
CA VAL A 14 -15.09 -0.12 -3.17
C VAL A 14 -14.46 -0.88 -2.01
N GLU A 15 -13.30 -1.49 -2.23
CA GLU A 15 -12.54 -2.23 -1.21
C GLU A 15 -12.15 -1.32 -0.04
N LEU A 16 -11.61 -0.13 -0.32
CA LEU A 16 -11.26 0.86 0.70
C LEU A 16 -12.45 1.28 1.56
N VAL A 17 -13.63 1.47 0.93
CA VAL A 17 -14.86 1.78 1.68
C VAL A 17 -15.26 0.62 2.57
N ILE A 18 -15.18 -0.62 2.10
CA ILE A 18 -15.57 -1.80 2.88
C ILE A 18 -14.63 -1.98 4.07
N HIS A 19 -13.32 -1.80 3.86
CA HIS A 19 -12.34 -1.82 4.94
C HIS A 19 -12.61 -0.70 5.97
N ALA A 20 -12.86 0.53 5.52
CA ALA A 20 -13.20 1.63 6.42
C ALA A 20 -14.55 1.43 7.14
N GLN A 21 -15.46 0.63 6.59
CA GLN A 21 -16.72 0.25 7.22
C GLN A 21 -16.60 -0.90 8.22
N ALA A 22 -15.48 -1.64 8.21
CA ALA A 22 -15.22 -2.72 9.14
C ALA A 22 -14.88 -2.20 10.55
N ASP A 23 -14.29 -1.01 10.63
CA ASP A 23 -14.00 -0.32 11.90
C ASP A 23 -15.17 0.61 12.29
N PRO A 24 -15.80 0.40 13.48
CA PRO A 24 -16.90 1.23 13.97
C PRO A 24 -16.59 2.73 14.01
N ASP A 25 -15.34 3.12 14.28
CA ASP A 25 -14.94 4.51 14.41
C ASP A 25 -14.85 5.22 13.05
N THR A 26 -14.54 4.47 11.98
CA THR A 26 -14.41 5.01 10.62
C THR A 26 -15.60 4.70 9.71
N ALA A 27 -16.53 3.84 10.14
CA ALA A 27 -17.69 3.44 9.34
C ALA A 27 -18.57 4.63 8.96
N ASN A 28 -18.75 5.57 9.88
CA ASN A 28 -19.52 6.78 9.64
C ASN A 28 -18.77 7.71 8.69
N GLY A 29 -19.38 7.95 7.52
CA GLY A 29 -18.80 8.84 6.50
C GLY A 29 -17.68 8.23 5.66
N ALA A 30 -17.40 6.92 5.77
CA ALA A 30 -16.37 6.21 5.00
C ALA A 30 -16.42 6.54 3.49
N ILE A 31 -17.60 6.49 2.88
CA ILE A 31 -17.79 6.80 1.45
C ILE A 31 -17.37 8.23 1.12
N THR A 32 -17.72 9.20 1.97
CA THR A 32 -17.40 10.62 1.73
C THR A 32 -15.89 10.86 1.86
N ARG A 33 -15.25 10.20 2.83
CA ARG A 33 -13.80 10.29 3.04
C ARG A 33 -13.03 9.69 1.87
N VAL A 34 -13.34 8.45 1.49
CA VAL A 34 -12.68 7.76 0.38
C VAL A 34 -12.92 8.50 -0.95
N ALA A 35 -14.13 9.03 -1.18
CA ALA A 35 -14.40 9.86 -2.35
C ALA A 35 -13.50 11.10 -2.41
N LYS A 36 -13.32 11.79 -1.28
CA LYS A 36 -12.44 12.97 -1.17
C LYS A 36 -10.97 12.61 -1.39
N GLU A 37 -10.50 11.51 -0.81
CA GLU A 37 -9.11 11.04 -0.94
C GLU A 37 -8.75 10.65 -2.37
N LEU A 38 -9.69 10.01 -3.09
CA LEU A 38 -9.49 9.56 -4.47
C LEU A 38 -9.90 10.61 -5.52
N GLY A 39 -10.39 11.79 -5.11
CA GLY A 39 -10.90 12.81 -6.03
C GLY A 39 -12.14 12.35 -6.83
N LEU A 40 -12.90 11.40 -6.28
CA LEU A 40 -14.09 10.81 -6.90
C LEU A 40 -15.36 11.54 -6.45
N SER A 41 -16.39 11.52 -7.29
CA SER A 41 -17.73 11.88 -6.82
C SER A 41 -18.26 10.81 -5.86
N LYS A 42 -18.90 11.26 -4.77
CA LYS A 42 -19.53 10.41 -3.75
C LYS A 42 -20.63 9.51 -4.33
N GLU A 43 -21.40 10.01 -5.30
CA GLU A 43 -22.57 9.33 -5.85
C GLU A 43 -22.20 8.05 -6.61
N PRO A 44 -21.28 8.07 -7.60
CA PRO A 44 -20.78 6.84 -8.24
C PRO A 44 -20.23 5.82 -7.24
N LEU A 45 -19.43 6.29 -6.27
CA LEU A 45 -18.82 5.41 -5.27
C LEU A 45 -19.89 4.71 -4.42
N TRP A 46 -20.93 5.44 -4.01
CA TRP A 46 -22.06 4.85 -3.29
C TRP A 46 -22.78 3.77 -4.12
N VAL A 47 -23.00 4.02 -5.42
CA VAL A 47 -23.62 3.03 -6.33
C VAL A 47 -22.75 1.78 -6.45
N TRP A 48 -21.43 1.92 -6.59
CA TRP A 48 -20.53 0.77 -6.70
C TRP A 48 -20.48 -0.06 -5.42
N VAL A 49 -20.39 0.61 -4.26
CA VAL A 49 -20.38 -0.05 -2.95
C VAL A 49 -21.70 -0.79 -2.71
N ARG A 50 -22.84 -0.17 -3.05
CA ARG A 50 -24.15 -0.81 -2.96
C ARG A 50 -24.24 -2.04 -3.86
N LYS A 51 -23.85 -1.90 -5.14
CA LYS A 51 -23.83 -3.02 -6.09
C LYS A 51 -22.92 -4.16 -5.62
N HIS A 52 -21.79 -3.84 -5.00
CA HIS A 52 -20.90 -4.83 -4.43
C HIS A 52 -21.56 -5.59 -3.27
N LYS A 53 -22.19 -4.88 -2.32
CA LYS A 53 -22.93 -5.49 -1.21
C LYS A 53 -24.09 -6.37 -1.69
N ASP A 54 -24.86 -5.88 -2.67
CA ASP A 54 -26.00 -6.60 -3.26
C ASP A 54 -25.55 -7.85 -4.04
N SER A 55 -24.31 -7.86 -4.54
CA SER A 55 -23.78 -9.02 -5.27
C SER A 55 -23.45 -10.23 -4.39
N GLY A 56 -23.51 -10.09 -3.06
CA GLY A 56 -23.17 -11.16 -2.11
C GLY A 56 -21.71 -11.60 -2.17
N LYS A 57 -20.88 -10.94 -2.98
CA LYS A 57 -19.44 -11.15 -3.00
C LYS A 57 -18.89 -10.53 -1.72
N SER A 58 -18.58 -11.37 -0.74
CA SER A 58 -17.65 -10.99 0.31
C SER A 58 -16.38 -10.51 -0.39
N THR A 59 -15.93 -9.29 -0.06
CA THR A 59 -14.56 -8.89 -0.42
C THR A 59 -13.65 -10.04 0.01
N PRO A 60 -12.79 -10.56 -0.87
CA PRO A 60 -11.75 -11.48 -0.45
C PRO A 60 -11.08 -10.79 0.73
N THR A 61 -11.05 -11.47 1.86
CA THR A 61 -10.24 -11.06 2.98
C THR A 61 -8.79 -11.12 2.49
N GLU A 62 -8.31 -10.07 1.82
CA GLU A 62 -6.91 -9.87 1.45
C GLU A 62 -6.03 -9.67 2.71
N SER A 63 -6.60 -9.85 3.92
CA SER A 63 -5.82 -9.98 5.15
C SER A 63 -4.99 -11.26 5.20
N VAL A 64 -5.14 -12.20 4.27
CA VAL A 64 -4.42 -13.48 4.32
C VAL A 64 -2.94 -13.35 3.86
N ASP A 65 -2.56 -12.31 3.12
CA ASP A 65 -1.17 -12.18 2.64
C ASP A 65 -0.48 -10.86 2.98
N LEU A 66 -1.18 -9.88 3.56
CA LEU A 66 -0.52 -8.63 3.97
C LEU A 66 0.48 -8.84 5.11
N GLU A 67 0.16 -9.69 6.10
CA GLU A 67 1.10 -9.97 7.19
C GLU A 67 2.30 -10.82 6.74
N ALA A 68 2.06 -11.77 5.83
CA ALA A 68 3.10 -12.62 5.26
C ALA A 68 4.02 -11.80 4.34
N GLU A 69 3.46 -10.95 3.48
CA GLU A 69 4.22 -10.02 2.65
C GLU A 69 4.94 -8.97 3.52
N ASN A 70 4.32 -8.46 4.58
CA ASN A 70 5.00 -7.52 5.49
C ASN A 70 6.19 -8.20 6.20
N ARG A 71 6.04 -9.47 6.60
CA ARG A 71 7.13 -10.25 7.21
C ARG A 71 8.26 -10.49 6.22
N ARG A 72 7.93 -10.84 4.97
CA ARG A 72 8.89 -11.01 3.88
C ARG A 72 9.65 -9.70 3.61
N LEU A 73 8.93 -8.60 3.41
CA LEU A 73 9.52 -7.28 3.17
C LEU A 73 10.42 -6.82 4.33
N ARG A 74 10.05 -7.10 5.59
CA ARG A 74 10.90 -6.83 6.75
C ARG A 74 12.19 -7.65 6.73
N ALA A 75 12.13 -8.91 6.32
CA ALA A 75 13.31 -9.76 6.20
C ALA A 75 14.25 -9.26 5.11
N GLU A 76 13.72 -8.96 3.91
CA GLU A 76 14.49 -8.40 2.79
C GLU A 76 15.14 -7.06 3.16
N LEU A 77 14.42 -6.19 3.88
CA LEU A 77 14.94 -4.89 4.33
C LEU A 77 16.04 -5.04 5.39
N ALA A 78 15.95 -6.03 6.28
CA ALA A 78 16.99 -6.31 7.26
C ALA A 78 18.27 -6.82 6.60
N GLU A 79 18.16 -7.69 5.61
CA GLU A 79 19.29 -8.20 4.83
C GLU A 79 19.97 -7.08 4.04
N ALA A 80 19.18 -6.26 3.34
CA ALA A 80 19.69 -5.11 2.59
C ALA A 80 20.44 -4.11 3.49
N LYS A 81 19.94 -3.87 4.71
CA LYS A 81 20.63 -3.01 5.69
C LYS A 81 21.96 -3.61 6.15
N ARG A 82 22.01 -4.93 6.39
CA ARG A 82 23.26 -5.62 6.76
C ARG A 82 24.29 -5.54 5.64
N ALA A 83 23.89 -5.78 4.40
CA ALA A 83 24.76 -5.64 3.23
C ALA A 83 25.31 -4.22 3.10
N ASN A 84 24.44 -3.21 3.23
CA ASN A 84 24.84 -1.81 3.21
C ASN A 84 25.82 -1.45 4.34
N GLU A 85 25.65 -2.01 5.53
CA GLU A 85 26.57 -1.79 6.64
C GLU A 85 27.95 -2.37 6.35
N ILE A 86 28.03 -3.58 5.78
CA ILE A 86 29.30 -4.20 5.37
C ILE A 86 29.98 -3.35 4.30
N LEU A 87 29.24 -2.94 3.27
CA LEU A 87 29.76 -2.09 2.20
C LEU A 87 30.25 -0.74 2.75
N ARG A 88 29.53 -0.14 3.69
CA ARG A 88 29.93 1.12 4.34
C ARG A 88 31.18 0.95 5.20
N ARG A 89 31.32 -0.16 5.93
CA ARG A 89 32.53 -0.45 6.70
C ARG A 89 33.72 -0.67 5.78
N ALA A 90 33.52 -1.39 4.67
CA ALA A 90 34.54 -1.59 3.65
C ALA A 90 34.94 -0.26 3.00
N SER A 91 34.00 0.61 2.65
CA SER A 91 34.31 1.91 2.05
C SER A 91 35.08 2.82 3.00
N VAL A 92 34.76 2.81 4.30
CA VAL A 92 35.54 3.52 5.32
C VAL A 92 36.95 2.93 5.45
N PHE A 93 37.08 1.60 5.44
CA PHE A 93 38.39 0.94 5.50
C PHE A 93 39.27 1.31 4.30
N PHE A 94 38.72 1.24 3.07
CA PHE A 94 39.45 1.61 1.85
C PHE A 94 39.73 3.11 1.74
N ALA A 95 38.83 3.97 2.24
CA ALA A 95 39.07 5.43 2.28
C ALA A 95 40.10 5.83 3.34
N ALA A 96 40.29 5.01 4.38
CA ALA A 96 41.27 5.24 5.45
C ALA A 96 42.64 4.63 5.17
N GLU A 97 42.79 3.82 4.10
CA GLU A 97 44.10 3.33 3.65
C GLU A 97 44.91 4.52 3.08
N PRO A 98 46.01 4.95 3.73
CA PRO A 98 46.87 5.99 3.17
C PRO A 98 47.52 5.42 1.91
N GLY A 99 47.39 6.16 0.80
CA GLY A 99 47.74 5.70 -0.54
C GLY A 99 49.08 4.96 -0.61
N ARG A 100 49.06 3.81 -1.30
CA ARG A 100 50.28 3.15 -1.77
C ARG A 100 51.18 4.20 -2.44
N PRO A 101 52.49 4.23 -2.14
CA PRO A 101 53.40 5.11 -2.88
C PRO A 101 53.34 4.72 -4.36
N SER A 102 52.89 5.68 -5.19
CA SER A 102 53.09 5.62 -6.62
C SER A 102 54.59 5.53 -6.88
N LYS A 103 55.02 4.44 -7.51
CA LYS A 103 56.37 4.29 -8.05
C LYS A 103 56.31 4.53 -9.55
#